data_AF-A0A0A3XN20-F1
#
_entry.id   AF-A0A0A3XN20-F1
#
_cell.length_a   1.000
_cell.length_b   1.000
_cell.length_c   1.000
_cell.angle_alpha   90.00
_cell.angle_beta   90.00
_cell.angle_gamma   90.00
#
_symmetry.space_group_name_H-M   'P 1'
#
loop_
_entity.id
_entity.type
_entity.pdbx_description
1 polymer ?
#
loop_
_entity_poly.entity_id
_entity_poly.type
_entity_poly.pdbx_seq_one_letter_code
_entity_poly.pdbx_strand_id
1 'polypeptide(L)' 'MSGADVARRLRRLPDLPVIFASGYSETAAVSSARGERSRLLRNPFKVDELQVALRGLVDDPQLPQP' A
#
# COMPACT_ATOMS: atom_id res chain seq x y z
N MET A 1 2.83 2.22 17.97
CA MET A 1 2.17 2.80 16.78
C MET A 1 1.64 1.63 15.95
N SER A 2 0.36 1.61 15.63
CA SER A 2 -0.28 0.54 14.84
C SER A 2 -0.20 0.82 13.34
N GLY A 3 -0.39 -0.22 12.49
CA GLY A 3 -0.52 -0.01 11.04
C GLY A 3 -1.67 0.94 10.67
N ALA A 4 -2.74 0.97 11.47
CA ALA A 4 -3.85 1.90 11.32
C ALA A 4 -3.46 3.37 11.61
N ASP A 5 -2.56 3.59 12.58
CA ASP A 5 -2.00 4.93 12.85
C ASP A 5 -1.16 5.43 11.68
N VAL A 6 -0.33 4.55 11.11
CA VAL A 6 0.49 4.84 9.94
C VAL A 6 -0.40 5.13 8.71
N ALA A 7 -1.40 4.29 8.45
CA ALA A 7 -2.36 4.48 7.36
C ALA A 7 -3.03 5.86 7.41
N ARG A 8 -3.47 6.31 8.60
CA ARG A 8 -4.04 7.65 8.80
C ARG A 8 -3.06 8.78 8.49
N ARG A 9 -1.77 8.59 8.80
CA ARG A 9 -0.70 9.57 8.53
C ARG A 9 -0.42 9.64 7.02
N LEU A 10 -0.39 8.49 6.34
CA LEU A 10 -0.10 8.36 4.91
C LEU A 10 -1.14 9.05 4.03
N ARG A 11 -2.38 9.23 4.48
CA ARG A 11 -3.39 10.04 3.75
C ARG A 11 -2.95 11.47 3.47
N ARG A 12 -1.96 12.00 4.19
CA ARG A 12 -1.40 13.34 3.97
C ARG A 12 -0.30 13.36 2.88
N LEU A 13 0.07 12.19 2.35
CA LEU A 13 1.10 11.97 1.35
C LEU A 13 0.49 11.14 0.19
N PRO A 14 -0.46 11.69 -0.58
CA PRO A 14 -1.20 10.94 -1.61
C PRO A 14 -0.30 10.40 -2.74
N ASP A 15 0.85 11.02 -2.97
CA ASP A 15 1.79 10.63 -4.02
C ASP A 15 2.74 9.51 -3.61
N LEU A 16 2.79 9.16 -2.32
CA LEU A 16 3.65 8.08 -1.85
C LEU A 16 3.02 6.72 -2.18
N PRO A 17 3.69 5.85 -2.95
CA PRO A 17 3.20 4.49 -3.21
C PRO A 17 3.23 3.66 -1.93
N VAL A 18 2.12 3.00 -1.59
CA VAL A 18 2.00 2.22 -0.34
C VAL A 18 1.46 0.83 -0.60
N ILE A 19 2.15 -0.20 -0.08
CA ILE A 19 1.62 -1.56 0.02
C ILE A 19 1.25 -1.85 1.47
N PHE A 20 -0.02 -2.13 1.72
CA PHE A 20 -0.49 -2.63 3.00
C PHE A 20 -0.42 -4.15 3.01
N ALA A 21 0.35 -4.74 3.93
CA ALA A 21 0.37 -6.18 4.15
C ALA A 21 -0.59 -6.55 5.29
N SER A 22 -1.70 -7.24 5.02
CA SER A 22 -2.69 -7.60 6.05
C SER A 22 -3.10 -9.07 6.00
N GLY A 23 -3.17 -9.75 7.14
CA GLY A 23 -3.60 -11.16 7.22
C GLY A 23 -5.12 -11.29 7.38
N TYR A 24 -5.61 -11.07 8.60
CA TYR A 24 -7.00 -11.35 8.98
C TYR A 24 -7.87 -10.13 9.25
N SER A 25 -7.30 -8.92 9.22
CA SER A 25 -8.05 -7.70 9.56
C SER A 25 -7.65 -6.55 8.65
N GLU A 26 -8.45 -6.38 7.59
CA GLU A 26 -8.51 -5.11 6.89
C GLU A 26 -9.24 -4.13 7.82
N THR A 27 -8.50 -3.20 8.41
CA THR A 27 -9.09 -2.21 9.32
C THR A 27 -9.70 -1.05 8.53
N ALA A 28 -10.74 -0.41 9.06
CA ALA A 28 -11.34 0.78 8.43
C ALA A 28 -10.30 1.90 8.15
N ALA A 29 -9.23 1.96 8.93
CA ALA A 29 -8.10 2.87 8.70
C ALA A 29 -7.31 2.52 7.42
N VAL A 30 -7.10 1.23 7.14
CA VAL A 30 -6.48 0.78 5.89
C VAL A 30 -7.41 1.08 4.73
N SER A 31 -8.69 0.71 4.81
CA SER A 31 -9.66 0.96 3.74
C SER A 31 -9.81 2.46 3.42
N SER A 32 -9.81 3.32 4.43
CA SER A 32 -9.85 4.78 4.24
C SER A 32 -8.53 5.41 3.80
N ALA A 33 -7.41 4.70 3.91
CA ALA A 33 -6.12 5.10 3.35
C ALA A 33 -5.89 4.51 1.95
N ARG A 34 -6.79 3.69 1.44
CA ARG A 34 -6.71 3.20 0.07
C ARG A 34 -6.98 4.34 -0.89
N GLY A 35 -6.06 4.51 -1.83
CA GLY A 35 -6.17 5.39 -2.99
C GLY A 35 -5.50 4.74 -4.20
N GLU A 36 -5.41 5.50 -5.30
CA GLU A 36 -4.86 5.03 -6.58
C GLU A 36 -3.42 4.49 -6.44
N ARG A 37 -2.61 5.16 -5.60
CA ARG A 37 -1.22 4.78 -5.28
C ARG A 37 -1.09 3.84 -4.09
N SER A 38 -2.10 3.02 -3.82
CA SER A 38 -2.04 2.01 -2.77
C SER A 38 -2.45 0.62 -3.24
N ARG A 39 -1.83 -0.41 -2.67
CA ARG A 39 -2.21 -1.82 -2.89
C ARG A 39 -2.31 -2.53 -1.55
N LEU A 40 -3.14 -3.57 -1.50
CA LEU A 40 -3.26 -4.46 -0.35
C LEU A 40 -2.70 -5.82 -0.75
N LEU A 41 -1.77 -6.33 0.03
CA LEU A 41 -1.18 -7.66 -0.11
C LEU A 41 -1.63 -8.52 1.07
N ARG A 42 -2.30 -9.63 0.79
CA ARG A 42 -2.83 -10.50 1.83
C ARG A 42 -1.73 -11.42 2.36
N ASN A 43 -1.52 -11.43 3.67
CA ASN A 43 -0.63 -12.37 4.32
C ASN A 43 -1.29 -13.74 4.53
N PRO A 44 -0.54 -14.86 4.39
CA PRO A 44 0.82 -14.93 3.88
C PRO A 44 0.86 -14.77 2.35
N PHE A 45 1.91 -14.11 1.83
CA PHE A 45 2.18 -13.95 0.40
C PHE A 45 3.59 -14.45 0.06
N LYS A 46 3.77 -14.83 -1.21
CA LYS A 46 5.08 -15.18 -1.78
C LYS A 46 5.85 -13.94 -2.21
N VAL A 47 7.16 -14.09 -2.35
CA VAL A 47 8.04 -13.02 -2.85
C VAL A 47 7.62 -12.55 -4.25
N ASP A 48 7.19 -13.47 -5.11
CA ASP A 48 6.72 -13.14 -6.47
C ASP A 48 5.48 -12.23 -6.44
N GLU A 49 4.53 -12.49 -5.52
CA GLU A 49 3.33 -11.66 -5.35
C GLU A 49 3.69 -10.25 -4.88
N LEU A 50 4.69 -10.13 -3.99
CA LEU A 50 5.23 -8.83 -3.59
C LEU A 50 5.90 -8.10 -4.76
N GLN A 51 6.68 -8.78 -5.59
CA GLN A 51 7.34 -8.17 -6.75
C GLN A 51 6.33 -7.63 -7.76
N VAL A 52 5.26 -8.38 -8.04
CA VAL A 52 4.17 -7.92 -8.92
C VAL A 52 3.49 -6.69 -8.33
N ALA A 53 3.17 -6.70 -7.03
CA ALA A 53 2.54 -5.57 -6.37
C ALA A 53 3.43 -4.32 -6.35
N LEU A 54 4.75 -4.49 -6.17
CA LEU A 54 5.73 -3.41 -6.22
C LEU A 54 5.80 -2.81 -7.62
N ARG A 55 6.06 -3.62 -8.65
CA ARG A 55 6.14 -3.14 -10.05
C ARG A 55 4.88 -2.39 -10.46
N GLY A 56 3.69 -2.92 -10.13
CA GLY A 56 2.42 -2.25 -10.42
C GLY A 56 2.18 -0.93 -9.66
N LEU A 57 3.04 -0.57 -8.71
CA LEU A 57 3.02 0.70 -7.96
C LEU A 57 4.14 1.65 -8.36
N VAL A 58 5.34 1.14 -8.68
CA VAL A 58 6.51 1.97 -9.03
C VAL A 58 6.69 2.19 -10.53
N ASP A 59 6.29 1.23 -11.36
CA ASP A 59 6.38 1.33 -12.83
C ASP A 59 5.17 2.06 -13.43
N ASP A 60 4.32 2.65 -12.60
CA ASP A 60 3.25 3.54 -13.07
C ASP A 60 3.91 4.77 -13.73
N PRO A 61 3.69 5.00 -15.05
CA PRO A 61 4.36 6.07 -15.81
C PRO A 61 4.03 7.49 -15.32
N GLN A 62 3.11 7.64 -14.36
CA GLN A 62 2.79 8.89 -13.69
C GLN A 62 3.62 9.15 -12.41
N LEU A 63 4.58 8.28 -12.04
CA LEU A 63 5.51 8.57 -10.94
C LEU A 63 6.71 9.38 -11.44
N PRO A 64 7.08 10.47 -10.75
CA PRO A 64 8.36 11.11 -10.99
C PRO A 64 9.47 10.09 -10.71
N GLN A 65 10.28 9.82 -11.72
CA GLN A 65 11.50 9.04 -11.56
C GLN A 65 12.46 9.83 -10.64
N PRO A 66 13.19 9.16 -9.73
CA PRO A 66 14.15 9.82 -8.84
C PRO A 66 15.28 10.52 -9.60
#